data_AF-A0A934YP26-F1
#
_entry.id   AF-A0A934YP26-F1
#
_cell.length_a   1.000
_cell.length_b   1.000
_cell.length_c   1.000
_cell.angle_alpha   90.00
_cell.angle_beta   90.00
_cell.angle_gamma   90.00
#
_symmetry.space_group_name_H-M   'P 1'
#
loop_
_entity.id
_entity.type
_entity.pdbx_description
1 polymer ?
#
loop_
_entity_poly.entity_id
_entity_poly.type
_entity_poly.pdbx_seq_one_letter_code
_entity_poly.pdbx_strand_id
1 'polypeptide(L)'
;MSKPRTSAPASSAPASSAGFATFAGDSHNFGRQVAIGETEVHKPRTLLWEWLVLGVGSPLRALLRVLAEEDLGDGDAFAFLPELRFSSQGARDGGTVERLDLAPLGALSPARKRELAVVVGRAIALFSWLGLSDLHWENLALGLDARERIVFAPLDVEIVFDDLALPTATKLLPEADPEYGAVSRHAAGVRRVLPFLGKPVDVVDLCAMVDAYLGMLTLLERHGSRIAEVFTQVPGLRDAPIRVLLRGTGDYVRARSQPVWPPLLGAEKTQLARGDIPYFFRLYGRAGIHYFVEPTLERLGRLPLKGDVPQLQALLPLAEGLRAPSRASLREEGLLAILGAFDHPSFTGTHTHGELSVTFSPRRLKLAFGREGDELVGKRDLRAYVESVYLPCACGEVSSPLVPAVTVCEPSANG
;
A
#
# COMPACT_ATOMS: atom_id res chain seq x y z
N MET A 1 -38.46 -59.54 -42.28
CA MET A 1 -37.67 -59.78 -41.06
C MET A 1 -36.56 -58.74 -41.00
N SER A 2 -36.84 -57.63 -40.29
CA SER A 2 -36.00 -56.44 -40.24
C SER A 2 -35.14 -56.47 -38.98
N LYS A 3 -33.82 -56.32 -39.14
CA LYS A 3 -32.85 -56.28 -38.03
C LYS A 3 -33.00 -54.97 -37.24
N PRO A 4 -32.84 -54.98 -35.90
CA PRO A 4 -32.94 -53.78 -35.08
C PRO A 4 -31.64 -52.96 -35.14
N ARG A 5 -31.80 -51.63 -35.22
CA ARG A 5 -30.71 -50.64 -35.04
C ARG A 5 -30.55 -50.36 -33.55
N THR A 6 -29.37 -50.65 -33.00
CA THR A 6 -28.94 -50.22 -31.67
C THR A 6 -28.35 -48.81 -31.77
N SER A 7 -28.97 -47.84 -31.11
CA SER A 7 -28.44 -46.48 -30.90
C SER A 7 -27.54 -46.45 -29.65
N ALA A 8 -26.29 -46.04 -29.80
CA ALA A 8 -25.39 -45.73 -28.69
C ALA A 8 -25.72 -44.33 -28.12
N PRO A 9 -25.54 -44.10 -26.80
CA PRO A 9 -25.76 -42.79 -26.20
C PRO A 9 -24.60 -41.84 -26.51
N ALA A 10 -24.95 -40.58 -26.83
CA ALA A 10 -23.99 -39.51 -27.00
C ALA A 10 -23.40 -39.11 -25.64
N SER A 11 -22.08 -39.23 -25.52
CA SER A 11 -21.27 -38.69 -24.42
C SER A 11 -21.20 -37.17 -24.55
N SER A 12 -21.92 -36.45 -23.70
CA SER A 12 -21.75 -35.01 -23.51
C SER A 12 -20.48 -34.75 -22.70
N ALA A 13 -19.39 -34.35 -23.37
CA ALA A 13 -18.24 -33.75 -22.71
C ALA A 13 -18.66 -32.37 -22.17
N PRO A 14 -18.35 -32.03 -20.90
CA PRO A 14 -18.56 -30.67 -20.42
C PRO A 14 -17.60 -29.74 -21.17
N ALA A 15 -18.17 -28.73 -21.83
CA ALA A 15 -17.41 -27.64 -22.40
C ALA A 15 -16.78 -26.84 -21.25
N SER A 16 -15.52 -27.12 -20.92
CA SER A 16 -14.71 -26.22 -20.12
C SER A 16 -14.38 -25.00 -20.99
N SER A 17 -15.17 -23.95 -20.88
CA SER A 17 -14.77 -22.62 -21.32
C SER A 17 -13.63 -22.16 -20.40
N ALA A 18 -12.40 -22.52 -20.76
CA ALA A 18 -11.21 -21.96 -20.13
C ALA A 18 -11.22 -20.45 -20.46
N GLY A 19 -11.72 -19.66 -19.51
CA GLY A 19 -11.61 -18.21 -19.58
C GLY A 19 -10.13 -17.85 -19.72
N PHE A 20 -9.79 -17.10 -20.77
CA PHE A 20 -8.41 -16.69 -21.00
C PHE A 20 -7.95 -15.81 -19.84
N ALA A 21 -6.95 -16.27 -19.10
CA ALA A 21 -6.29 -15.46 -18.08
C ALA A 21 -5.65 -14.24 -18.75
N THR A 22 -5.91 -13.05 -18.22
CA THR A 22 -5.24 -11.83 -18.68
C THR A 22 -3.96 -11.67 -17.87
N PHE A 23 -2.82 -11.62 -18.55
CA PHE A 23 -1.55 -11.30 -17.91
C PHE A 23 -1.55 -9.81 -17.52
N ALA A 24 -1.20 -9.54 -16.26
CA ALA A 24 -1.14 -8.20 -15.71
C ALA A 24 0.20 -7.97 -15.00
N GLY A 25 0.72 -6.76 -15.12
CA GLY A 25 1.96 -6.35 -14.45
C GLY A 25 3.25 -6.78 -15.15
N ASP A 26 4.35 -6.35 -14.54
CA ASP A 26 5.70 -6.59 -15.05
C ASP A 26 6.12 -8.05 -14.93
N SER A 27 6.92 -8.51 -15.89
CA SER A 27 7.60 -9.81 -15.79
C SER A 27 8.73 -9.74 -14.79
N HIS A 28 8.81 -10.72 -13.90
CA HIS A 28 9.88 -10.89 -12.94
C HIS A 28 10.35 -12.35 -12.94
N ASN A 29 11.52 -12.62 -12.34
CA ASN A 29 11.93 -13.97 -11.96
C ASN A 29 11.73 -15.03 -13.06
N PHE A 30 12.36 -14.81 -14.23
CA PHE A 30 12.33 -15.73 -15.38
C PHE A 30 10.98 -15.76 -16.12
N GLY A 31 10.43 -14.60 -16.46
CA GLY A 31 9.20 -14.54 -17.27
C GLY A 31 7.90 -14.65 -16.47
N ARG A 32 7.97 -14.73 -15.15
CA ARG A 32 6.80 -14.94 -14.28
C ARG A 32 6.02 -13.63 -14.17
N GLN A 33 4.70 -13.71 -14.37
CA GLN A 33 3.77 -12.57 -14.33
C GLN A 33 2.53 -12.89 -13.50
N VAL A 34 1.90 -11.85 -12.98
CA VAL A 34 0.58 -11.98 -12.36
C VAL A 34 -0.43 -12.33 -13.46
N ALA A 35 -1.28 -13.31 -13.19
CA ALA A 35 -2.35 -13.70 -14.09
C ALA A 35 -3.70 -13.48 -13.39
N ILE A 36 -4.58 -12.73 -14.04
CA ILE A 36 -5.92 -12.41 -13.52
C ILE A 36 -6.91 -13.36 -14.18
N GLY A 37 -7.53 -14.20 -13.36
CA GLY A 37 -8.68 -15.01 -13.71
C GLY A 37 -10.00 -14.32 -13.41
N GLU A 38 -11.10 -15.05 -13.58
CA GLU A 38 -12.44 -14.53 -13.31
C GLU A 38 -12.63 -14.25 -11.82
N THR A 39 -12.34 -15.23 -10.97
CA THR A 39 -12.57 -15.18 -9.51
C THR A 39 -11.30 -15.15 -8.68
N GLU A 40 -10.14 -15.36 -9.29
CA GLU A 40 -8.85 -15.48 -8.60
C GLU A 40 -7.76 -14.72 -9.35
N VAL A 41 -6.75 -14.30 -8.60
CA VAL A 41 -5.50 -13.72 -9.10
C VAL A 41 -4.37 -14.65 -8.72
N HIS A 42 -3.63 -15.13 -9.72
CA HIS A 42 -2.43 -15.93 -9.54
C HIS A 42 -1.22 -15.01 -9.48
N LYS A 43 -0.52 -15.00 -8.33
CA LYS A 43 0.72 -14.24 -8.16
C LYS A 43 1.89 -15.22 -8.06
N PRO A 44 2.90 -15.12 -8.95
CA PRO A 44 4.02 -16.08 -8.99
C PRO A 44 5.15 -15.69 -8.01
N ARG A 45 4.76 -15.31 -6.80
CA ARG A 45 5.64 -14.89 -5.69
C ARG A 45 4.96 -15.23 -4.37
N THR A 46 5.71 -15.15 -3.27
CA THR A 46 5.15 -15.33 -1.93
C THR A 46 3.92 -14.46 -1.71
N LEU A 47 2.88 -15.03 -1.09
CA LEU A 47 1.66 -14.33 -0.69
C LEU A 47 1.60 -14.13 0.84
N LEU A 48 2.67 -14.44 1.57
CA LEU A 48 2.64 -14.48 3.03
C LEU A 48 2.20 -13.14 3.64
N TRP A 49 2.78 -12.03 3.15
CA TRP A 49 2.52 -10.70 3.67
C TRP A 49 1.11 -10.21 3.33
N GLU A 50 0.64 -10.45 2.10
CA GLU A 50 -0.72 -10.14 1.67
C GLU A 50 -1.74 -10.97 2.46
N TRP A 51 -1.45 -12.24 2.70
CA TRP A 51 -2.28 -13.07 3.58
C TRP A 51 -2.32 -12.52 5.01
N LEU A 52 -1.19 -12.13 5.59
CA LEU A 52 -1.19 -11.54 6.94
C LEU A 52 -2.01 -10.26 7.02
N VAL A 53 -2.00 -9.40 6.00
CA VAL A 53 -2.72 -8.13 6.05
C VAL A 53 -4.17 -8.25 5.60
N LEU A 54 -4.47 -9.10 4.61
CA LEU A 54 -5.76 -9.13 3.89
C LEU A 54 -6.50 -10.48 4.04
N GLY A 55 -5.83 -11.52 4.52
CA GLY A 55 -6.36 -12.88 4.57
C GLY A 55 -7.48 -13.09 5.58
N VAL A 56 -8.55 -13.75 5.15
CA VAL A 56 -9.50 -14.39 6.07
C VAL A 56 -8.76 -15.48 6.84
N GLY A 57 -8.78 -15.42 8.17
CA GLY A 57 -7.99 -16.30 9.03
C GLY A 57 -6.56 -15.82 9.30
N SER A 58 -6.19 -14.60 8.90
CA SER A 58 -4.92 -14.00 9.32
C SER A 58 -4.85 -13.85 10.85
N PRO A 59 -3.77 -14.34 11.50
CA PRO A 59 -3.57 -14.13 12.93
C PRO A 59 -3.35 -12.66 13.27
N LEU A 60 -2.73 -11.88 12.37
CA LEU A 60 -2.55 -10.45 12.55
C LEU A 60 -3.91 -9.74 12.59
N ARG A 61 -4.79 -10.04 11.64
CA ARG A 61 -6.12 -9.42 11.60
C ARG A 61 -6.99 -9.79 12.80
N ALA A 62 -6.92 -11.04 13.23
CA ALA A 62 -7.62 -11.50 14.43
C ALA A 62 -7.17 -10.69 15.66
N LEU A 63 -5.85 -10.49 15.83
CA LEU A 63 -5.31 -9.66 16.89
C LEU A 63 -5.76 -8.20 16.74
N LEU A 64 -5.61 -7.58 15.56
CA LEU A 64 -5.99 -6.18 15.35
C LEU A 64 -7.46 -5.89 15.70
N ARG A 65 -8.38 -6.81 15.39
CA ARG A 65 -9.79 -6.73 15.80
C ARG A 65 -9.96 -6.70 17.32
N VAL A 66 -9.26 -7.60 18.03
CA VAL A 66 -9.27 -7.66 19.50
C VAL A 66 -8.72 -6.37 20.09
N LEU A 67 -7.58 -5.90 19.59
CA LEU A 67 -6.96 -4.66 20.06
C LEU A 67 -7.86 -3.44 19.87
N ALA A 68 -8.53 -3.34 18.71
CA ALA A 68 -9.43 -2.23 18.42
C ALA A 68 -10.68 -2.25 19.32
N GLU A 69 -11.24 -3.43 19.61
CA GLU A 69 -12.32 -3.56 20.58
C GLU A 69 -11.88 -3.18 22.00
N GLU A 70 -10.72 -3.67 22.44
CA GLU A 70 -10.15 -3.42 23.78
C GLU A 70 -9.90 -1.92 24.05
N ASP A 71 -9.31 -1.21 23.07
CA ASP A 71 -8.80 0.15 23.29
C ASP A 71 -9.68 1.25 22.69
N LEU A 72 -10.39 0.97 21.60
CA LEU A 72 -11.24 1.94 20.90
C LEU A 72 -12.74 1.67 21.09
N GLY A 73 -13.12 0.48 21.57
CA GLY A 73 -14.53 0.05 21.58
C GLY A 73 -15.11 -0.10 20.17
N ASP A 74 -14.26 -0.32 19.17
CA ASP A 74 -14.60 -0.43 17.75
C ASP A 74 -13.86 -1.62 17.14
N GLY A 75 -14.37 -2.84 17.31
CA GLY A 75 -13.83 -4.04 16.67
C GLY A 75 -13.78 -3.97 15.14
N ASP A 76 -14.50 -3.06 14.50
CA ASP A 76 -14.49 -2.82 13.06
C ASP A 76 -13.51 -1.73 12.63
N ALA A 77 -12.61 -1.26 13.52
CA ALA A 77 -11.65 -0.21 13.17
C ALA A 77 -10.75 -0.56 11.96
N PHE A 78 -10.55 -1.85 11.70
CA PHE A 78 -9.78 -2.39 10.57
C PHE A 78 -10.64 -3.00 9.45
N ALA A 79 -11.96 -2.78 9.48
CA ALA A 79 -12.89 -3.31 8.48
C ALA A 79 -12.70 -2.71 7.08
N PHE A 80 -11.88 -1.65 6.96
CA PHE A 80 -11.46 -1.10 5.67
C PHE A 80 -10.52 -2.01 4.86
N LEU A 81 -10.01 -3.08 5.48
CA LEU A 81 -9.25 -4.14 4.81
C LEU A 81 -10.20 -5.26 4.34
N PRO A 82 -10.12 -5.71 3.07
CA PRO A 82 -10.95 -6.80 2.57
C PRO A 82 -10.59 -8.13 3.24
N GLU A 83 -11.53 -9.07 3.34
CA GLU A 83 -11.34 -10.43 3.86
C GLU A 83 -11.15 -11.43 2.73
N LEU A 84 -9.93 -11.54 2.19
CA LEU A 84 -9.62 -12.34 1.00
C LEU A 84 -9.23 -13.78 1.35
N ARG A 85 -9.63 -14.74 0.52
CA ARG A 85 -9.16 -16.13 0.60
C ARG A 85 -7.86 -16.36 -0.16
N PHE A 86 -7.03 -17.24 0.36
CA PHE A 86 -5.72 -17.61 -0.19
C PHE A 86 -5.55 -19.13 -0.19
N SER A 87 -5.08 -19.69 -1.30
CA SER A 87 -4.90 -21.14 -1.50
C SER A 87 -3.54 -21.68 -1.03
N SER A 88 -2.49 -20.85 -1.07
CA SER A 88 -1.09 -21.26 -0.80
C SER A 88 -0.32 -20.19 0.00
N GLN A 89 -0.76 -19.92 1.23
CA GLN A 89 -0.28 -18.80 2.05
C GLN A 89 1.22 -18.86 2.41
N GLY A 90 1.79 -20.06 2.48
CA GLY A 90 3.21 -20.27 2.79
C GLY A 90 4.09 -20.61 1.58
N ALA A 91 3.53 -20.67 0.37
CA ALA A 91 4.29 -21.04 -0.82
C ALA A 91 5.19 -19.88 -1.25
N ARG A 92 6.48 -20.17 -1.42
CA ARG A 92 7.50 -19.20 -1.77
C ARG A 92 7.43 -18.77 -3.25
N ASP A 93 6.99 -19.69 -4.10
CA ASP A 93 7.04 -19.64 -5.56
C ASP A 93 5.74 -19.15 -6.21
N GLY A 94 4.67 -19.01 -5.43
CA GLY A 94 3.41 -18.45 -5.90
C GLY A 94 2.19 -18.99 -5.18
N GLY A 95 1.06 -18.35 -5.43
CA GLY A 95 -0.23 -18.83 -4.98
C GLY A 95 -1.36 -18.11 -5.69
N THR A 96 -2.60 -18.50 -5.34
CA THR A 96 -3.78 -17.76 -5.75
C THR A 96 -4.38 -17.03 -4.56
N VAL A 97 -4.88 -15.83 -4.84
CA VAL A 97 -5.70 -15.02 -3.94
C VAL A 97 -7.03 -14.78 -4.62
N GLU A 98 -8.10 -14.77 -3.84
CA GLU A 98 -9.43 -14.35 -4.28
C GLU A 98 -9.36 -12.97 -4.93
N ARG A 99 -10.02 -12.84 -6.08
CA ARG A 99 -10.13 -11.54 -6.74
C ARG A 99 -11.01 -10.64 -5.89
N LEU A 100 -10.49 -9.48 -5.54
CA LEU A 100 -11.23 -8.47 -4.82
C LEU A 100 -12.39 -7.95 -5.67
N ASP A 101 -13.61 -8.18 -5.20
CA ASP A 101 -14.85 -7.68 -5.80
C ASP A 101 -15.40 -6.52 -4.95
N LEU A 102 -15.57 -5.35 -5.56
CA LEU A 102 -16.03 -4.13 -4.90
C LEU A 102 -17.05 -3.39 -5.76
N ALA A 103 -18.13 -2.95 -5.13
CA ALA A 103 -19.05 -2.01 -5.75
C ALA A 103 -18.48 -0.57 -5.73
N PRO A 104 -18.83 0.29 -6.70
CA PRO A 104 -18.43 1.70 -6.69
C PRO A 104 -18.99 2.45 -5.46
N LEU A 105 -18.23 3.42 -4.94
CA LEU A 105 -18.68 4.27 -3.82
C LEU A 105 -19.89 5.17 -4.18
N GLY A 106 -20.02 5.57 -5.44
CA GLY A 106 -21.05 6.54 -5.87
C GLY A 106 -20.89 7.92 -5.23
N ALA A 107 -21.97 8.70 -5.21
CA ALA A 107 -22.01 9.98 -4.51
C ALA A 107 -22.16 9.75 -2.99
N LEU A 108 -21.28 10.34 -2.18
CA LEU A 108 -21.29 10.16 -0.73
C LEU A 108 -22.05 11.28 -0.01
N SER A 109 -22.88 10.90 0.96
CA SER A 109 -23.46 11.82 1.94
C SER A 109 -22.36 12.43 2.82
N PRO A 110 -22.61 13.57 3.51
CA PRO A 110 -21.63 14.16 4.42
C PRO A 110 -21.11 13.18 5.49
N ALA A 111 -21.98 12.34 6.04
CA ALA A 111 -21.58 11.32 7.02
C ALA A 111 -20.65 10.27 6.41
N ARG A 112 -20.92 9.82 5.17
CA ARG A 112 -20.08 8.85 4.46
C ARG A 112 -18.75 9.43 4.00
N LYS A 113 -18.69 10.73 3.68
CA LYS A 113 -17.42 11.43 3.44
C LYS A 113 -16.56 11.43 4.70
N ARG A 114 -17.15 11.72 5.85
CA ARG A 114 -16.45 11.64 7.14
C ARG A 114 -15.94 10.24 7.45
N GLU A 115 -16.76 9.22 7.22
CA GLU A 115 -16.34 7.83 7.36
C GLU A 115 -15.16 7.49 6.45
N LEU A 116 -15.21 7.89 5.17
CA LEU A 116 -14.09 7.72 4.25
C LEU A 116 -12.83 8.44 4.75
N ALA A 117 -12.95 9.64 5.29
CA ALA A 117 -11.81 10.38 5.84
C ALA A 117 -11.18 9.66 7.05
N VAL A 118 -12.00 9.11 7.95
CA VAL A 118 -11.56 8.27 9.08
C VAL A 118 -10.84 7.02 8.57
N VAL A 119 -11.40 6.32 7.58
CA VAL A 119 -10.80 5.14 6.94
C VAL A 119 -9.43 5.48 6.35
N VAL A 120 -9.30 6.61 5.65
CA VAL A 120 -8.03 7.07 5.08
C VAL A 120 -7.00 7.33 6.17
N GLY A 121 -7.39 8.01 7.26
CA GLY A 121 -6.50 8.25 8.41
C GLY A 121 -5.98 6.96 9.02
N ARG A 122 -6.88 6.00 9.29
CA ARG A 122 -6.55 4.67 9.82
C ARG A 122 -5.63 3.89 8.89
N ALA A 123 -5.89 3.92 7.59
CA ALA A 123 -5.08 3.25 6.58
C ALA A 123 -3.67 3.84 6.50
N ILE A 124 -3.52 5.16 6.46
CA ILE A 124 -2.21 5.83 6.46
C ILE A 124 -1.41 5.44 7.71
N ALA A 125 -2.05 5.43 8.88
CA ALA A 125 -1.39 5.04 10.14
C ALA A 125 -0.91 3.59 10.10
N LEU A 126 -1.81 2.64 9.77
CA LEU A 126 -1.47 1.22 9.72
C LEU A 126 -0.33 0.93 8.74
N PHE A 127 -0.43 1.45 7.52
CA PHE A 127 0.53 1.16 6.47
C PHE A 127 1.89 1.79 6.74
N SER A 128 1.92 3.03 7.26
CA SER A 128 3.17 3.65 7.69
C SER A 128 3.79 2.91 8.87
N TRP A 129 2.96 2.48 9.83
CA TRP A 129 3.46 1.79 11.02
C TRP A 129 4.04 0.40 10.71
N LEU A 130 3.40 -0.36 9.81
CA LEU A 130 3.92 -1.64 9.33
C LEU A 130 5.13 -1.51 8.41
N GLY A 131 5.48 -0.29 7.97
CA GLY A 131 6.55 -0.05 7.03
C GLY A 131 6.20 -0.54 5.62
N LEU A 132 4.92 -0.42 5.22
CA LEU A 132 4.48 -0.71 3.87
C LEU A 132 4.90 0.40 2.93
N SER A 133 5.42 0.06 1.75
CA SER A 133 5.73 1.04 0.71
C SER A 133 5.28 0.57 -0.67
N ASP A 134 5.49 1.43 -1.67
CA ASP A 134 4.97 1.25 -3.03
C ASP A 134 3.43 1.27 -3.13
N LEU A 135 2.79 2.01 -2.22
CA LEU A 135 1.34 2.20 -2.14
C LEU A 135 0.87 3.34 -3.04
N HIS A 136 1.33 3.32 -4.30
CA HIS A 136 0.79 4.22 -5.31
C HIS A 136 -0.63 3.83 -5.71
N TRP A 137 -1.39 4.77 -6.26
CA TRP A 137 -2.81 4.64 -6.57
C TRP A 137 -3.19 3.38 -7.35
N GLU A 138 -2.34 2.85 -8.23
CA GLU A 138 -2.61 1.59 -8.96
C GLU A 138 -2.61 0.37 -8.03
N ASN A 139 -1.87 0.43 -6.93
CA ASN A 139 -1.76 -0.61 -5.92
C ASN A 139 -2.78 -0.44 -4.78
N LEU A 140 -3.73 0.51 -4.87
CA LEU A 140 -4.80 0.68 -3.89
C LEU A 140 -6.16 0.31 -4.49
N ALA A 141 -6.95 -0.44 -3.72
CA ALA A 141 -8.36 -0.63 -3.95
C ALA A 141 -9.18 0.43 -3.20
N LEU A 142 -10.29 0.87 -3.80
CA LEU A 142 -11.28 1.74 -3.16
C LEU A 142 -12.67 1.35 -3.66
N GLY A 143 -13.60 1.10 -2.74
CA GLY A 143 -14.97 0.71 -3.08
C GLY A 143 -15.78 0.26 -1.88
N LEU A 144 -16.91 -0.40 -2.14
CA LEU A 144 -17.78 -1.01 -1.14
C LEU A 144 -17.68 -2.53 -1.23
N ASP A 145 -17.50 -3.19 -0.09
CA ASP A 145 -17.62 -4.65 -0.03
C ASP A 145 -19.10 -5.09 -0.06
N ALA A 146 -19.33 -6.41 -0.05
CA ALA A 146 -20.67 -7.00 -0.02
C ALA A 146 -21.51 -6.64 1.23
N ARG A 147 -20.90 -6.01 2.25
CA ARG A 147 -21.55 -5.51 3.46
C ARG A 147 -21.70 -3.98 3.46
N GLU A 148 -21.50 -3.34 2.30
CA GLU A 148 -21.54 -1.89 2.10
C GLU A 148 -20.48 -1.11 2.92
N ARG A 149 -19.42 -1.78 3.37
CA ARG A 149 -18.32 -1.14 4.09
C ARG A 149 -17.32 -0.54 3.13
N ILE A 150 -16.79 0.63 3.48
CA ILE A 150 -15.75 1.29 2.68
C ILE A 150 -14.45 0.49 2.80
N VAL A 151 -13.97 -0.04 1.68
CA VAL A 151 -12.65 -0.67 1.56
C VAL A 151 -11.66 0.34 1.01
N PHE A 152 -10.53 0.51 1.68
CA PHE A 152 -9.37 1.26 1.19
C PHE A 152 -8.09 0.52 1.57
N ALA A 153 -7.61 -0.33 0.68
CA ALA A 153 -6.62 -1.34 1.02
C ALA A 153 -5.59 -1.54 -0.10
N PRO A 154 -4.36 -1.97 0.24
CA PRO A 154 -3.37 -2.35 -0.75
C PRO A 154 -3.80 -3.61 -1.50
N LEU A 155 -3.52 -3.64 -2.80
CA LEU A 155 -3.63 -4.83 -3.64
C LEU A 155 -2.33 -5.64 -3.65
N ASP A 156 -1.22 -5.00 -3.29
CA ASP A 156 0.12 -5.57 -3.26
C ASP A 156 0.78 -5.24 -1.92
N VAL A 157 1.19 -6.26 -1.19
CA VAL A 157 1.85 -6.13 0.12
C VAL A 157 3.11 -6.98 0.05
N GLU A 158 4.20 -6.42 -0.47
CA GLU A 158 5.46 -7.16 -0.59
C GLU A 158 6.68 -6.39 -0.07
N ILE A 159 6.54 -5.08 0.11
CA ILE A 159 7.51 -4.26 0.83
C ILE A 159 6.91 -3.96 2.18
N VAL A 160 7.51 -4.51 3.23
CA VAL A 160 7.05 -4.45 4.61
C VAL A 160 8.24 -4.25 5.54
N PHE A 161 7.99 -3.77 6.76
CA PHE A 161 8.98 -3.57 7.81
C PHE A 161 10.11 -2.57 7.48
N ASP A 162 9.90 -1.66 6.54
CA ASP A 162 10.81 -0.51 6.42
C ASP A 162 10.61 0.44 7.62
N ASP A 163 11.72 1.02 8.10
CA ASP A 163 11.73 2.03 9.16
C ASP A 163 11.40 3.41 8.58
N LEU A 164 10.12 3.67 8.37
CA LEU A 164 9.64 4.89 7.72
C LEU A 164 9.56 6.05 8.71
N ALA A 165 10.25 7.15 8.43
CA ALA A 165 10.13 8.38 9.22
C ALA A 165 8.85 9.17 8.93
N LEU A 166 8.41 9.18 7.68
CA LEU A 166 7.23 9.91 7.25
C LEU A 166 6.26 9.01 6.47
N PRO A 167 4.94 9.28 6.54
CA PRO A 167 3.96 8.57 5.72
C PRO A 167 4.16 8.74 4.21
N THR A 168 4.90 9.75 3.75
CA THR A 168 5.20 9.97 2.33
C THR A 168 5.98 8.81 1.72
N ALA A 169 6.86 8.17 2.50
CA ALA A 169 7.68 7.04 2.08
C ALA A 169 6.84 5.78 1.76
N THR A 170 5.57 5.74 2.19
CA THR A 170 4.64 4.68 1.76
C THR A 170 4.21 4.83 0.29
N LYS A 171 4.35 6.04 -0.30
CA LYS A 171 3.70 6.52 -1.53
C LYS A 171 2.18 6.74 -1.44
N LEU A 172 1.58 6.67 -0.25
CA LEU A 172 0.20 7.10 -0.05
C LEU A 172 0.08 8.62 -0.17
N LEU A 173 1.01 9.35 0.44
CA LEU A 173 1.12 10.80 0.35
C LEU A 173 2.23 11.20 -0.63
N PRO A 174 2.15 12.38 -1.26
CA PRO A 174 3.22 12.90 -2.10
C PRO A 174 4.52 13.13 -1.31
N GLU A 175 5.67 12.90 -1.94
CA GLU A 175 6.96 13.19 -1.31
C GLU A 175 7.22 14.70 -1.19
N ALA A 176 7.92 15.09 -0.12
CA ALA A 176 8.31 16.48 0.12
C ALA A 176 9.43 16.96 -0.82
N ASP A 177 10.34 16.05 -1.19
CA ASP A 177 11.43 16.35 -2.11
C ASP A 177 10.86 16.73 -3.48
N PRO A 178 11.11 17.93 -4.02
CA PRO A 178 10.53 18.36 -5.29
C PRO A 178 10.85 17.46 -6.49
N GLU A 179 12.03 16.80 -6.49
CA GLU A 179 12.44 15.90 -7.58
C GLU A 179 11.55 14.65 -7.63
N TYR A 180 11.25 14.08 -6.46
CA TYR A 180 10.37 12.91 -6.32
C TYR A 180 8.90 13.29 -6.19
N GLY A 181 8.62 14.49 -5.70
CA GLY A 181 7.32 15.07 -5.45
C GLY A 181 6.52 15.16 -6.74
N ALA A 182 7.11 15.61 -7.84
CA ALA A 182 6.40 15.70 -9.11
C ALA A 182 5.86 14.34 -9.60
N VAL A 183 6.65 13.26 -9.47
CA VAL A 183 6.26 11.90 -9.87
C VAL A 183 5.30 11.28 -8.87
N SER A 184 5.63 11.35 -7.58
CA SER A 184 4.81 10.81 -6.49
C SER A 184 3.47 11.51 -6.35
N ARG A 185 3.36 12.80 -6.68
CA ARG A 185 2.11 13.57 -6.62
C ARG A 185 1.02 13.00 -7.50
N HIS A 186 1.33 12.49 -8.69
CA HIS A 186 0.30 11.84 -9.52
C HIS A 186 -0.04 10.46 -8.97
N ALA A 187 1.00 9.74 -8.58
CA ALA A 187 0.90 8.35 -8.19
C ALA A 187 0.42 8.16 -6.74
N ALA A 188 0.27 9.21 -5.94
CA ALA A 188 -0.04 9.09 -4.51
C ALA A 188 -1.36 8.35 -4.26
N GLY A 189 -1.30 7.29 -3.45
CA GLY A 189 -2.44 6.41 -3.17
C GLY A 189 -3.70 7.16 -2.69
N VAL A 190 -3.55 8.19 -1.86
CA VAL A 190 -4.69 8.95 -1.33
C VAL A 190 -5.43 9.76 -2.39
N ARG A 191 -4.87 9.96 -3.59
CA ARG A 191 -5.60 10.67 -4.65
C ARG A 191 -6.86 9.94 -5.10
N ARG A 192 -6.94 8.62 -4.88
CA ARG A 192 -8.15 7.84 -5.14
C ARG A 192 -9.37 8.33 -4.37
N VAL A 193 -9.19 8.96 -3.20
CA VAL A 193 -10.31 9.39 -2.36
C VAL A 193 -10.78 10.82 -2.67
N LEU A 194 -9.99 11.61 -3.40
CA LEU A 194 -10.30 13.01 -3.69
C LEU A 194 -11.60 13.23 -4.49
N PRO A 195 -11.98 12.39 -5.46
CA PRO A 195 -13.28 12.52 -6.13
C PRO A 195 -14.48 12.46 -5.17
N PHE A 196 -14.31 11.81 -4.02
CA PHE A 196 -15.37 11.58 -3.03
C PHE A 196 -15.32 12.58 -1.88
N LEU A 197 -14.11 12.90 -1.39
CA LEU A 197 -13.90 13.85 -0.29
C LEU A 197 -13.97 15.32 -0.76
N GLY A 198 -13.67 15.58 -2.02
CA GLY A 198 -13.65 16.93 -2.60
C GLY A 198 -12.24 17.51 -2.77
N LYS A 199 -12.17 18.64 -3.49
CA LYS A 199 -10.97 19.45 -3.68
C LYS A 199 -11.34 20.94 -3.50
N PRO A 200 -11.07 21.55 -2.34
CA PRO A 200 -10.43 20.94 -1.17
C PRO A 200 -11.34 19.94 -0.46
N VAL A 201 -10.73 19.05 0.33
CA VAL A 201 -11.42 18.25 1.35
C VAL A 201 -12.02 19.21 2.39
N ASP A 202 -13.21 18.91 2.91
CA ASP A 202 -13.80 19.71 3.99
C ASP A 202 -12.89 19.66 5.24
N VAL A 203 -12.68 20.80 5.88
CA VAL A 203 -11.75 20.92 7.01
C VAL A 203 -12.15 20.05 8.21
N VAL A 204 -13.45 19.80 8.41
CA VAL A 204 -13.93 18.91 9.48
C VAL A 204 -13.57 17.47 9.15
N ASP A 205 -13.69 17.07 7.90
CA ASP A 205 -13.32 15.72 7.45
C ASP A 205 -11.80 15.53 7.44
N LEU A 206 -11.02 16.57 7.13
CA LEU A 206 -9.56 16.57 7.33
C LEU A 206 -9.20 16.38 8.81
N CYS A 207 -9.87 17.08 9.74
CA CYS A 207 -9.65 16.87 11.17
C CYS A 207 -10.00 15.43 11.59
N ALA A 208 -11.08 14.85 11.05
CA ALA A 208 -11.45 13.45 11.30
C ALA A 208 -10.38 12.47 10.79
N MET A 209 -9.79 12.73 9.63
CA MET A 209 -8.69 11.94 9.06
C MET A 209 -7.44 11.98 9.96
N VAL A 210 -7.06 13.17 10.44
CA VAL A 210 -5.86 13.36 11.29
C VAL A 210 -6.07 12.74 12.67
N ASP A 211 -7.24 12.91 13.26
CA ASP A 211 -7.62 12.30 14.54
C ASP A 211 -7.61 10.76 14.45
N ALA A 212 -8.17 10.21 13.37
CA ALA A 212 -8.17 8.78 13.11
C ALA A 212 -6.76 8.21 12.88
N TYR A 213 -5.88 8.96 12.21
CA TYR A 213 -4.46 8.62 12.07
C TYR A 213 -3.77 8.54 13.43
N LEU A 214 -3.92 9.57 14.26
CA LEU A 214 -3.30 9.63 15.59
C LEU A 214 -3.79 8.52 16.51
N GLY A 215 -5.11 8.29 16.57
CA GLY A 215 -5.70 7.24 17.40
C GLY A 215 -5.24 5.85 16.97
N MET A 216 -5.17 5.60 15.66
CA MET A 216 -4.68 4.33 15.12
C MET A 216 -3.18 4.13 15.38
N LEU A 217 -2.35 5.17 15.21
CA LEU A 217 -0.92 5.07 15.49
C LEU A 217 -0.67 4.79 16.98
N THR A 218 -1.37 5.49 17.86
CA THR A 218 -1.30 5.28 19.32
C THR A 218 -1.67 3.85 19.71
N LEU A 219 -2.73 3.29 19.12
CA LEU A 219 -3.12 1.89 19.31
C LEU A 219 -1.99 0.93 18.92
N LEU A 220 -1.44 1.11 17.72
CA LEU A 220 -0.41 0.23 17.17
C LEU A 220 0.89 0.30 17.97
N GLU A 221 1.31 1.49 18.40
CA GLU A 221 2.51 1.69 19.24
C GLU A 221 2.37 1.02 20.60
N ARG A 222 1.21 1.18 21.24
CA ARG A 222 0.93 0.57 22.55
C ARG A 222 1.01 -0.96 22.50
N HIS A 223 0.53 -1.56 21.41
CA HIS A 223 0.45 -3.01 21.25
C HIS A 223 1.52 -3.60 20.33
N GLY A 224 2.57 -2.84 20.00
CA GLY A 224 3.59 -3.25 19.04
C GLY A 224 4.28 -4.58 19.38
N SER A 225 4.47 -4.88 20.66
CA SER A 225 5.02 -6.17 21.12
C SER A 225 4.12 -7.37 20.82
N ARG A 226 2.80 -7.25 21.06
CA ARG A 226 1.81 -8.29 20.75
C ARG A 226 1.72 -8.52 19.24
N ILE A 227 1.79 -7.43 18.46
CA ILE A 227 1.78 -7.51 16.99
C ILE A 227 3.07 -8.19 16.48
N ALA A 228 4.23 -7.82 17.03
CA ALA A 228 5.50 -8.44 16.67
C ALA A 228 5.54 -9.94 17.03
N GLU A 229 4.96 -10.32 18.18
CA GLU A 229 4.83 -11.71 18.59
C GLU A 229 4.10 -12.54 17.52
N VAL A 230 2.96 -12.05 17.02
CA VAL A 230 2.24 -12.69 15.91
C VAL A 230 3.17 -12.92 14.72
N PHE A 231 3.89 -11.90 14.25
CA PHE A 231 4.81 -12.06 13.14
C PHE A 231 5.91 -13.10 13.40
N THR A 232 6.49 -13.13 14.60
CA THR A 232 7.54 -14.10 14.94
C THR A 232 7.06 -15.55 14.99
N GLN A 233 5.76 -15.78 15.20
CA GLN A 233 5.15 -17.10 15.25
C GLN A 233 4.69 -17.60 13.87
N VAL A 234 4.68 -16.73 12.85
CA VAL A 234 4.24 -17.09 11.50
C VAL A 234 5.22 -18.06 10.84
N PRO A 235 4.77 -19.24 10.39
CA PRO A 235 5.61 -20.16 9.62
C PRO A 235 6.12 -19.50 8.33
N GLY A 236 7.39 -19.71 8.00
CA GLY A 236 7.99 -19.20 6.77
C GLY A 236 8.50 -17.76 6.83
N LEU A 237 8.36 -17.05 7.96
CA LEU A 237 8.85 -15.66 8.13
C LEU A 237 10.29 -15.44 7.61
N ARG A 238 11.20 -16.36 7.94
CA ARG A 238 12.63 -16.24 7.59
C ARG A 238 12.93 -16.51 6.11
N ASP A 239 11.99 -17.12 5.40
CA ASP A 239 12.17 -17.55 4.01
C ASP A 239 11.30 -16.76 3.04
N ALA A 240 10.30 -16.01 3.53
CA ALA A 240 9.46 -15.13 2.76
C ALA A 240 10.24 -13.89 2.28
N PRO A 241 10.37 -13.70 0.94
CA PRO A 241 10.96 -12.49 0.38
C PRO A 241 10.22 -11.22 0.83
N ILE A 242 10.96 -10.21 1.28
CA ILE A 242 10.49 -8.83 1.43
C ILE A 242 11.09 -8.03 0.29
N ARG A 243 10.28 -7.58 -0.66
CA ARG A 243 10.76 -6.90 -1.87
C ARG A 243 11.56 -5.65 -1.50
N VAL A 244 12.59 -5.39 -2.30
CA VAL A 244 13.38 -4.15 -2.25
C VAL A 244 13.37 -3.52 -3.63
N LEU A 245 12.96 -2.26 -3.70
CA LEU A 245 13.10 -1.45 -4.90
C LEU A 245 14.45 -0.74 -4.86
N LEU A 246 15.33 -1.07 -5.80
CA LEU A 246 16.60 -0.35 -5.96
C LEU A 246 16.45 0.90 -6.84
N ARG A 247 15.42 0.91 -7.69
CA ARG A 247 15.03 2.01 -8.57
C ARG A 247 13.58 1.81 -9.03
N GLY A 248 12.99 2.84 -9.65
CA GLY A 248 11.65 2.74 -10.21
C GLY A 248 11.59 1.85 -11.46
N THR A 249 10.45 1.20 -11.71
CA THR A 249 10.22 0.41 -12.93
C THR A 249 10.51 1.21 -14.21
N GLY A 250 10.10 2.48 -14.25
CA GLY A 250 10.35 3.36 -15.40
C GLY A 250 11.84 3.51 -15.75
N ASP A 251 12.73 3.45 -14.75
CA ASP A 251 14.18 3.49 -14.99
C ASP A 251 14.67 2.21 -15.65
N TYR A 252 14.13 1.06 -15.26
CA TYR A 252 14.46 -0.22 -15.90
C TYR A 252 13.95 -0.30 -17.34
N VAL A 253 12.75 0.22 -17.60
CA VAL A 253 12.21 0.32 -18.95
C VAL A 253 13.08 1.22 -19.82
N ARG A 254 13.46 2.41 -19.31
CA ARG A 254 14.36 3.34 -20.00
C ARG A 254 15.75 2.76 -20.24
N ALA A 255 16.27 1.99 -19.27
CA ALA A 255 17.59 1.36 -19.36
C ALA A 255 17.74 0.38 -20.53
N ARG A 256 16.64 -0.08 -21.13
CA ARG A 256 16.65 -0.94 -22.32
C ARG A 256 17.12 -0.21 -23.58
N SER A 257 16.93 1.10 -23.66
CA SER A 257 17.27 1.91 -24.84
C SER A 257 18.27 3.03 -24.56
N GLN A 258 18.47 3.40 -23.30
CA GLN A 258 19.31 4.53 -22.91
C GLN A 258 20.15 4.20 -21.67
N PRO A 259 21.36 4.76 -21.53
CA PRO A 259 22.10 4.69 -20.27
C PRO A 259 21.28 5.31 -19.13
N VAL A 260 21.36 4.71 -17.95
CA VAL A 260 20.74 5.23 -16.72
C VAL A 260 21.80 5.52 -15.67
N TRP A 261 21.53 6.54 -14.85
CA TRP A 261 22.32 6.87 -13.67
C TRP A 261 21.48 6.65 -12.40
N PRO A 262 22.01 5.98 -11.36
CA PRO A 262 23.29 5.28 -11.33
C PRO A 262 23.31 4.08 -12.31
N PRO A 263 24.50 3.65 -12.78
CA PRO A 263 24.63 2.54 -13.72
C PRO A 263 24.00 1.25 -13.18
N LEU A 264 23.53 0.40 -14.09
CA LEU A 264 22.98 -0.90 -13.70
C LEU A 264 24.05 -1.79 -13.05
N LEU A 265 23.71 -2.38 -11.92
CA LEU A 265 24.46 -3.45 -11.28
C LEU A 265 24.51 -4.69 -12.18
N GLY A 266 25.51 -5.56 -11.97
CA GLY A 266 25.64 -6.80 -12.72
C GLY A 266 24.38 -7.67 -12.67
N ALA A 267 23.79 -7.82 -11.48
CA ALA A 267 22.54 -8.55 -11.31
C ALA A 267 21.37 -7.89 -12.07
N GLU A 268 21.22 -6.57 -12.03
CA GLU A 268 20.17 -5.85 -12.79
C GLU A 268 20.30 -6.14 -14.29
N LYS A 269 21.51 -6.05 -14.84
CA LYS A 269 21.79 -6.37 -16.25
C LYS A 269 21.41 -7.80 -16.60
N THR A 270 21.80 -8.77 -15.76
CA THR A 270 21.46 -10.18 -15.99
C THR A 270 19.95 -10.41 -16.01
N GLN A 271 19.19 -9.78 -15.11
CA GLN A 271 17.74 -9.94 -15.10
C GLN A 271 17.08 -9.27 -16.32
N LEU A 272 17.49 -8.04 -16.65
CA LEU A 272 17.00 -7.32 -17.82
C LEU A 272 17.28 -8.04 -19.14
N ALA A 273 18.43 -8.70 -19.26
CA ALA A 273 18.78 -9.48 -20.46
C ALA A 273 17.84 -10.66 -20.71
N ARG A 274 17.08 -11.10 -19.69
CA ARG A 274 16.03 -12.13 -19.81
C ARG A 274 14.66 -11.57 -20.15
N GLY A 275 14.52 -10.24 -20.21
CA GLY A 275 13.23 -9.56 -20.38
C GLY A 275 12.51 -9.20 -19.07
N ASP A 276 13.08 -9.54 -17.92
CA ASP A 276 12.48 -9.24 -16.60
C ASP A 276 12.69 -7.77 -16.21
N ILE A 277 11.77 -7.23 -15.40
CA ILE A 277 12.07 -6.13 -14.49
C ILE A 277 12.80 -6.73 -13.28
N PRO A 278 13.99 -6.23 -12.90
CA PRO A 278 14.77 -6.81 -11.81
C PRO A 278 13.99 -6.92 -10.50
N TYR A 279 14.03 -8.11 -9.89
CA TYR A 279 13.40 -8.39 -8.61
C TYR A 279 14.48 -8.64 -7.55
N PHE A 280 14.42 -7.87 -6.46
CA PHE A 280 15.33 -7.97 -5.33
C PHE A 280 14.53 -8.06 -4.04
N PHE A 281 15.10 -8.71 -3.03
CA PHE A 281 14.44 -8.87 -1.76
C PHE A 281 15.42 -9.02 -0.59
N ARG A 282 14.93 -8.73 0.61
CA ARG A 282 15.53 -9.11 1.89
C ARG A 282 14.83 -10.36 2.43
N LEU A 283 15.50 -11.04 3.35
CA LEU A 283 14.92 -12.13 4.13
C LEU A 283 15.06 -11.77 5.60
N TYR A 284 14.00 -11.94 6.38
CA TYR A 284 14.01 -11.54 7.77
C TYR A 284 15.11 -12.27 8.56
N GLY A 285 15.96 -11.51 9.24
CA GLY A 285 17.11 -12.04 9.99
C GLY A 285 18.32 -12.46 9.14
N ARG A 286 18.32 -12.22 7.82
CA ARG A 286 19.48 -12.46 6.94
C ARG A 286 20.00 -11.15 6.37
N ALA A 287 21.31 -10.98 6.35
CA ALA A 287 21.93 -9.76 5.90
C ALA A 287 21.97 -9.64 4.37
N GLY A 288 21.81 -8.41 3.86
CA GLY A 288 22.02 -8.06 2.45
C GLY A 288 20.78 -8.21 1.56
N ILE A 289 21.00 -7.96 0.27
CA ILE A 289 19.97 -7.99 -0.76
C ILE A 289 20.15 -9.22 -1.63
N HIS A 290 19.09 -9.97 -1.83
CA HIS A 290 19.05 -11.23 -2.54
C HIS A 290 18.26 -11.12 -3.84
N TYR A 291 18.49 -12.06 -4.75
CA TYR A 291 17.72 -12.25 -5.97
C TYR A 291 17.77 -13.74 -6.37
N PHE A 292 16.81 -14.19 -7.19
CA PHE A 292 16.81 -15.57 -7.68
C PHE A 292 17.76 -15.72 -8.87
N VAL A 293 18.57 -16.77 -8.87
CA VAL A 293 19.56 -17.04 -9.94
C VAL A 293 19.13 -18.14 -10.91
N GLU A 294 18.00 -18.80 -10.66
CA GLU A 294 17.46 -19.84 -11.55
C GLU A 294 15.93 -19.98 -11.46
N PRO A 295 15.27 -20.58 -12.48
CA PRO A 295 13.80 -20.61 -12.59
C PRO A 295 13.03 -21.33 -11.48
N THR A 296 13.69 -22.24 -10.74
CA THR A 296 13.08 -22.96 -9.60
C THR A 296 12.89 -22.05 -8.38
N LEU A 297 13.54 -20.88 -8.36
CA LEU A 297 13.56 -19.93 -7.23
C LEU A 297 14.16 -20.50 -5.93
N GLU A 298 14.89 -21.61 -6.01
CA GLU A 298 15.52 -22.22 -4.84
C GLU A 298 16.87 -21.56 -4.55
N ARG A 299 17.72 -21.42 -5.57
CA ARG A 299 19.05 -20.84 -5.44
C ARG A 299 19.01 -19.32 -5.44
N LEU A 300 19.75 -18.74 -4.48
CA LEU A 300 19.82 -17.29 -4.25
C LEU A 300 21.19 -16.73 -4.66
N GLY A 301 21.15 -15.62 -5.39
CA GLY A 301 22.26 -14.67 -5.48
C GLY A 301 22.20 -13.64 -4.35
N ARG A 302 23.28 -12.90 -4.16
CA ARG A 302 23.38 -11.80 -3.21
C ARG A 302 24.14 -10.65 -3.84
N LEU A 303 23.63 -9.42 -3.68
CA LEU A 303 24.37 -8.23 -4.10
C LEU A 303 25.61 -8.02 -3.23
N PRO A 304 26.70 -7.43 -3.76
CA PRO A 304 27.85 -7.03 -2.96
C PRO A 304 27.44 -6.11 -1.80
N LEU A 305 28.10 -6.25 -0.64
CA LEU A 305 27.84 -5.39 0.52
C LEU A 305 28.70 -4.11 0.54
N LYS A 306 29.58 -3.96 -0.44
CA LYS A 306 30.54 -2.85 -0.55
C LYS A 306 30.50 -2.27 -1.97
N GLY A 307 30.91 -1.02 -2.10
CA GLY A 307 30.89 -0.26 -3.36
C GLY A 307 29.58 0.49 -3.55
N ASP A 308 29.25 0.81 -4.81
CA ASP A 308 28.07 1.59 -5.20
C ASP A 308 26.77 0.75 -5.16
N VAL A 309 26.58 -0.03 -4.09
CA VAL A 309 25.35 -0.78 -3.83
C VAL A 309 24.55 -0.03 -2.77
N PRO A 310 23.23 0.19 -2.98
CA PRO A 310 22.37 0.83 -2.00
C PRO A 310 22.54 0.19 -0.62
N GLN A 311 22.83 1.02 0.37
CA GLN A 311 22.84 0.59 1.76
C GLN A 311 21.38 0.47 2.21
N LEU A 312 21.04 -0.70 2.74
CA LEU A 312 19.69 -0.97 3.20
C LEU A 312 19.42 -0.21 4.49
N GLN A 313 18.21 0.34 4.58
CA GLN A 313 17.65 0.69 5.89
C GLN A 313 17.51 -0.58 6.74
N ALA A 314 17.58 -0.42 8.06
CA ALA A 314 17.32 -1.53 8.96
C ALA A 314 15.86 -1.98 8.80
N LEU A 315 15.62 -3.29 8.77
CA LEU A 315 14.26 -3.80 8.93
C LEU A 315 13.82 -3.54 10.38
N LEU A 316 12.55 -3.21 10.57
CA LEU A 316 11.96 -3.08 11.91
C LEU A 316 12.23 -4.35 12.72
N PRO A 317 12.92 -4.25 13.88
CA PRO A 317 13.24 -5.41 14.68
C PRO A 317 11.97 -5.96 15.36
N LEU A 318 11.49 -7.13 14.91
CA LEU A 318 10.39 -7.84 15.58
C LEU A 318 10.76 -8.21 17.01
N ALA A 319 12.03 -8.52 17.28
CA ALA A 319 12.52 -8.83 18.62
C ALA A 319 12.39 -7.66 19.61
N GLU A 320 12.28 -6.43 19.09
CA GLU A 320 12.09 -5.22 19.90
C GLU A 320 10.65 -4.72 19.83
N GLY A 321 9.70 -5.55 19.39
CA GLY A 321 8.29 -5.20 19.34
C GLY A 321 7.95 -4.19 18.25
N LEU A 322 8.65 -4.24 17.11
CA LEU A 322 8.48 -3.28 15.99
C LEU A 322 8.75 -1.82 16.39
N ARG A 323 9.50 -1.61 17.48
CA ARG A 323 10.04 -0.30 17.84
C ARG A 323 10.98 0.17 16.73
N ALA A 324 10.93 1.47 16.47
CA ALA A 324 11.75 2.10 15.47
C ALA A 324 12.23 3.46 15.98
N PRO A 325 13.49 3.86 15.70
CA PRO A 325 13.97 5.20 16.01
C PRO A 325 13.09 6.30 15.38
N SER A 326 12.49 6.01 14.23
CA SER A 326 11.69 6.97 13.48
C SER A 326 10.23 7.13 13.95
N ARG A 327 9.77 6.31 14.93
CA ARG A 327 8.36 6.34 15.39
C ARG A 327 7.91 7.71 15.89
N ALA A 328 8.78 8.42 16.60
CA ALA A 328 8.48 9.78 17.06
C ALA A 328 8.23 10.73 15.88
N SER A 329 9.01 10.62 14.80
CA SER A 329 8.81 11.40 13.56
C SER A 329 7.51 11.02 12.86
N LEU A 330 7.15 9.73 12.77
CA LEU A 330 5.82 9.34 12.26
C LEU A 330 4.69 9.99 13.06
N ARG A 331 4.77 9.97 14.38
CA ARG A 331 3.73 10.55 15.25
C ARG A 331 3.63 12.07 15.12
N GLU A 332 4.75 12.78 15.09
CA GLU A 332 4.75 14.25 15.14
C GLU A 332 4.77 14.88 13.75
N GLU A 333 5.74 14.49 12.92
CA GLU A 333 5.90 15.00 11.57
C GLU A 333 4.92 14.35 10.59
N GLY A 334 4.47 13.11 10.84
CA GLY A 334 3.42 12.48 10.04
C GLY A 334 2.07 13.18 10.13
N LEU A 335 1.72 13.77 11.28
CA LEU A 335 0.53 14.65 11.41
C LEU A 335 0.65 15.87 10.51
N LEU A 336 1.84 16.49 10.48
CA LEU A 336 2.14 17.62 9.61
C LEU A 336 2.13 17.20 8.14
N ALA A 337 2.58 16.00 7.81
CA ALA A 337 2.52 15.46 6.45
C ALA A 337 1.07 15.24 5.98
N ILE A 338 0.19 14.71 6.82
CA ILE A 338 -1.23 14.54 6.45
C ILE A 338 -1.91 15.91 6.30
N LEU A 339 -1.74 16.80 7.26
CA LEU A 339 -2.30 18.15 7.18
C LEU A 339 -1.79 18.90 5.96
N GLY A 340 -0.48 18.85 5.68
CA GLY A 340 0.15 19.53 4.56
C GLY A 340 -0.27 18.98 3.20
N ALA A 341 -0.47 17.66 3.09
CA ALA A 341 -0.93 17.03 1.86
C ALA A 341 -2.28 17.62 1.42
N PHE A 342 -3.20 17.77 2.37
CA PHE A 342 -4.58 18.22 2.13
C PHE A 342 -4.81 19.69 2.48
N ASP A 343 -3.75 20.46 2.73
CA ASP A 343 -3.87 21.84 3.16
C ASP A 343 -4.45 22.75 2.05
N HIS A 344 -5.23 23.75 2.45
CA HIS A 344 -5.81 24.72 1.53
C HIS A 344 -5.79 26.15 2.11
N PRO A 345 -5.53 27.20 1.29
CA PRO A 345 -5.51 28.58 1.75
C PRO A 345 -6.82 29.09 2.37
N SER A 346 -7.96 28.46 2.07
CA SER A 346 -9.25 28.84 2.65
C SER A 346 -9.45 28.38 4.10
N PHE A 347 -8.62 27.45 4.60
CA PHE A 347 -8.74 26.98 5.97
C PHE A 347 -8.28 28.06 6.95
N THR A 348 -9.18 28.47 7.83
CA THR A 348 -8.96 29.51 8.84
C THR A 348 -9.70 29.15 10.12
N GLY A 349 -9.24 29.68 11.25
CA GLY A 349 -9.89 29.46 12.55
C GLY A 349 -9.53 28.12 13.19
N THR A 350 -10.27 27.74 14.23
CA THR A 350 -10.06 26.51 14.99
C THR A 350 -11.13 25.49 14.65
N HIS A 351 -10.69 24.27 14.32
CA HIS A 351 -11.54 23.14 13.99
C HIS A 351 -11.23 22.00 14.94
N THR A 352 -12.25 21.23 15.31
CA THR A 352 -12.11 20.16 16.31
C THR A 352 -12.77 18.88 15.82
N HIS A 353 -12.17 17.75 16.15
CA HIS A 353 -12.73 16.42 15.98
C HIS A 353 -12.16 15.51 17.07
N GLY A 354 -13.03 14.85 17.85
CA GLY A 354 -12.57 14.02 18.96
C GLY A 354 -11.74 14.85 19.97
N GLU A 355 -10.53 14.37 20.26
CA GLU A 355 -9.58 15.06 21.14
C GLU A 355 -8.61 15.98 20.36
N LEU A 356 -8.72 16.04 19.03
CA LEU A 356 -7.90 16.88 18.16
C LEU A 356 -8.52 18.27 17.98
N SER A 357 -7.67 19.30 18.07
CA SER A 357 -7.96 20.68 17.71
C SER A 357 -6.89 21.22 16.78
N VAL A 358 -7.28 21.77 15.63
CA VAL A 358 -6.36 22.36 14.65
C VAL A 358 -6.73 23.83 14.43
N THR A 359 -5.81 24.73 14.74
CA THR A 359 -5.95 26.17 14.49
C THR A 359 -5.12 26.58 13.28
N PHE A 360 -5.85 27.04 12.25
CA PHE A 360 -5.31 27.56 11.01
C PHE A 360 -5.20 29.09 11.08
N SER A 361 -3.97 29.59 11.06
CA SER A 361 -3.66 31.02 11.00
C SER A 361 -2.86 31.36 9.73
N PRO A 362 -2.81 32.63 9.29
CA PRO A 362 -2.13 32.99 8.03
C PRO A 362 -0.64 32.58 7.96
N ARG A 363 0.05 32.46 9.10
CA ARG A 363 1.48 32.13 9.15
C ARG A 363 1.82 30.95 10.06
N ARG A 364 0.83 30.44 10.80
CA ARG A 364 1.03 29.44 11.84
C ARG A 364 -0.03 28.36 11.75
N LEU A 365 0.37 27.17 12.14
CA LEU A 365 -0.51 26.04 12.39
C LEU A 365 -0.28 25.60 13.84
N LYS A 366 -1.36 25.40 14.57
CA LYS A 366 -1.31 24.84 15.93
C LYS A 366 -2.19 23.60 15.96
N LEU A 367 -1.63 22.49 16.41
CA LEU A 367 -2.37 21.27 16.72
C LEU A 367 -2.34 21.10 18.23
N ALA A 368 -3.47 20.78 18.82
CA ALA A 368 -3.57 20.27 20.18
C ALA A 368 -4.26 18.91 20.14
N PHE A 369 -3.72 17.91 20.82
CA PHE A 369 -4.28 16.55 20.82
C PHE A 369 -4.00 15.82 22.13
N GLY A 370 -4.77 14.75 22.35
CA GLY A 370 -4.71 13.94 23.55
C GLY A 370 -5.26 14.65 24.80
N ARG A 371 -5.61 13.85 25.81
CA ARG A 371 -6.17 14.35 27.07
C ARG A 371 -5.22 15.23 27.88
N GLU A 372 -3.91 15.02 27.72
CA GLU A 372 -2.87 15.79 28.39
C GLU A 372 -2.63 17.16 27.73
N GLY A 373 -3.20 17.38 26.53
CA GLY A 373 -3.10 18.64 25.81
C GLY A 373 -1.75 18.83 25.13
N ASP A 374 -1.19 17.75 24.57
CA ASP A 374 0.02 17.83 23.75
C ASP A 374 -0.18 18.85 22.62
N GLU A 375 0.83 19.68 22.38
CA GLU A 375 0.74 20.79 21.43
C GLU A 375 1.90 20.76 20.43
N LEU A 376 1.57 20.82 19.14
CA LEU A 376 2.52 21.06 18.06
C LEU A 376 2.24 22.44 17.44
N VAL A 377 3.24 23.32 17.47
CA VAL A 377 3.17 24.64 16.84
C VAL A 377 4.19 24.75 15.72
N GLY A 378 3.70 24.96 14.50
CA GLY A 378 4.52 25.00 13.30
C GLY A 378 4.24 26.22 12.42
N LYS A 379 5.02 26.33 11.35
CA LYS A 379 4.72 27.25 10.24
C LYS A 379 3.50 26.74 9.48
N ARG A 380 2.78 27.66 8.84
CA ARG A 380 1.69 27.32 7.92
C ARG A 380 2.18 26.57 6.68
N ASP A 381 3.37 26.89 6.21
CA ASP A 381 4.02 26.23 5.08
C ASP A 381 4.60 24.88 5.52
N LEU A 382 3.97 23.80 5.05
CA LEU A 382 4.29 22.41 5.40
C LEU A 382 5.08 21.67 4.31
N ARG A 383 5.59 22.38 3.29
CA ARG A 383 6.33 21.77 2.17
C ARG A 383 7.60 21.02 2.57
N ALA A 384 8.13 21.27 3.77
CA ALA A 384 9.25 20.50 4.31
C ALA A 384 8.88 19.04 4.63
N TYR A 385 7.59 18.74 4.83
CA TYR A 385 7.09 17.42 5.23
C TYR A 385 6.40 16.68 4.09
N VAL A 386 5.79 17.42 3.15
CA VAL A 386 4.91 16.84 2.14
C VAL A 386 4.60 17.85 1.02
N GLU A 387 4.38 17.34 -0.18
CA GLU A 387 3.80 18.13 -1.28
C GLU A 387 2.25 18.03 -1.28
N SER A 388 1.57 19.08 -1.74
CA SER A 388 0.10 19.07 -1.73
C SER A 388 -0.48 18.14 -2.81
N VAL A 389 -1.54 17.40 -2.45
CA VAL A 389 -2.28 16.54 -3.38
C VAL A 389 -3.13 17.33 -4.38
N TYR A 390 -3.31 18.64 -4.16
CA TYR A 390 -4.07 19.51 -5.06
C TYR A 390 -3.23 20.11 -6.19
N LEU A 391 -1.90 19.97 -6.13
CA LEU A 391 -1.03 20.54 -7.16
C LEU A 391 -1.20 19.79 -8.49
N PRO A 392 -1.11 20.51 -9.63
CA PRO A 392 -1.11 19.91 -10.95
C PRO A 392 0.02 18.88 -11.08
N CYS A 393 -0.24 17.79 -11.81
CA CYS A 393 0.78 16.81 -12.17
C CYS A 393 1.17 16.94 -13.65
N ALA A 394 2.46 16.92 -13.94
CA ALA A 394 2.99 17.09 -15.30
C ALA A 394 3.26 15.75 -16.02
N CYS A 395 3.01 14.60 -15.38
CA CYS A 395 3.47 13.30 -15.86
C CYS A 395 2.67 12.71 -17.04
N GLY A 396 1.61 13.39 -17.49
CA GLY A 396 0.63 12.79 -18.41
C GLY A 396 -0.18 11.69 -17.70
N GLU A 397 -1.36 11.40 -18.24
CA GLU A 397 -2.24 10.36 -17.70
C GLU A 397 -1.59 8.98 -17.88
N VAL A 398 -1.44 8.21 -16.79
CA VAL A 398 -1.08 6.79 -16.90
C VAL A 398 -2.37 5.97 -16.80
N SER A 399 -2.72 5.29 -17.90
CA SER A 399 -3.80 4.30 -17.92
C SER A 399 -3.26 2.99 -17.33
N SER A 400 -3.84 2.53 -16.21
CA SER A 400 -3.60 1.18 -15.70
C SER A 400 -4.85 0.32 -15.79
N PRO A 401 -4.73 -0.93 -16.27
CA PRO A 401 -5.85 -1.86 -16.42
C PRO A 401 -6.47 -2.29 -15.08
N LEU A 402 -5.82 -2.00 -13.95
CA LEU A 402 -6.31 -2.28 -12.60
C LEU A 402 -7.13 -1.13 -12.00
N VAL A 403 -7.25 -0.01 -12.71
CA VAL A 403 -7.90 1.19 -12.22
C VAL A 403 -9.23 1.44 -12.93
N PRO A 404 -10.35 1.58 -12.21
CA PRO A 404 -11.61 2.02 -12.80
C PRO A 404 -11.46 3.39 -13.49
N ALA A 405 -12.07 3.55 -14.66
CA ALA A 405 -12.00 4.78 -15.49
C ALA A 405 -12.54 6.06 -14.82
N VAL A 406 -13.06 5.98 -13.59
CA VAL A 406 -13.74 7.07 -12.86
C VAL A 406 -12.77 7.97 -12.07
N THR A 407 -11.47 7.69 -12.10
CA THR A 407 -10.46 8.43 -11.32
C THR A 407 -9.43 9.15 -12.21
N VAL A 408 -9.81 9.58 -13.40
CA VAL A 408 -8.92 10.34 -14.29
C VAL A 408 -8.74 11.75 -13.70
N CYS A 409 -7.48 12.18 -13.55
CA CYS A 409 -7.18 13.58 -13.28
C CYS A 409 -7.48 14.35 -14.55
N GLU A 410 -8.48 15.23 -14.57
CA GLU A 410 -8.68 16.14 -15.71
C GLU A 410 -7.36 16.88 -15.98
N PRO A 411 -6.85 16.86 -17.23
CA PRO A 411 -5.71 17.68 -17.60
C PRO A 411 -6.04 19.12 -17.23
N SER A 412 -5.18 19.76 -16.45
CA SER A 412 -5.34 21.18 -16.11
C SER A 412 -5.46 21.98 -17.41
N ALA A 413 -6.67 22.47 -17.69
CA ALA A 413 -7.02 23.12 -18.95
C ALA A 413 -6.40 24.51 -19.16
N ASN A 414 -5.40 24.90 -18.37
CA ASN A 414 -4.77 26.22 -18.43
C ASN A 414 -3.25 26.08 -18.44
N GLY A 415 -2.66 26.27 -19.62
CA GLY A 415 -1.32 26.83 -19.79
C GLY A 415 -1.40 28.34 -19.97
#